data_AF-A0A8T0Y262-F1
#
_entry.id   AF-A0A8T0Y262-F1
#
_cell.length_a   1.000
_cell.length_b   1.000
_cell.length_c   1.000
_cell.angle_alpha   90.00
_cell.angle_beta   90.00
_cell.angle_gamma   90.00
#
_symmetry.space_group_name_H-M   'P 1'
#
loop_
_entity.id
_entity.type
_entity.pdbx_description
1 polymer ?
#
loop_
_entity_poly.entity_id
_entity_poly.type
_entity_poly.pdbx_seq_one_letter_code
_entity_poly.pdbx_strand_id
1 'polypeptide(L)' 'MHLRTDASKFAVGGVLYQVVDGVERPIAYNSRKMKSAELNYPTQQQEL' A
#
# COMPACT_ATOMS: atom_id res chain seq x y z
N MET A 1 8.67 -13.34 1.20
CA MET A 1 7.38 -12.71 0.85
C MET A 1 7.54 -11.23 1.17
N HIS A 2 7.19 -10.34 0.24
CA HIS A 2 7.42 -8.89 0.33
C HIS A 2 6.11 -8.14 0.19
N LEU A 3 5.95 -7.07 0.95
CA LEU A 3 4.80 -6.18 0.89
C LEU A 3 5.31 -4.80 0.46
N ARG A 4 4.80 -4.27 -0.64
CA ARG A 4 5.04 -2.88 -1.05
C ARG A 4 3.75 -2.12 -0.84
N THR A 5 3.79 -1.06 -0.04
CA THR A 5 2.68 -0.15 0.23
C THR A 5 2.97 1.21 -0.39
N ASP A 6 1.94 1.83 -0.93
CA ASP A 6 1.96 3.18 -1.48
C ASP A 6 0.68 3.86 -1.02
N ALA A 7 0.80 5.01 -0.36
CA ALA A 7 -0.35 5.82 -0.02
C ALA A 7 -0.47 7.01 -0.96
N SER A 8 -1.71 7.35 -1.28
CA SER A 8 -2.08 8.59 -1.92
C SER A 8 -2.90 9.41 -0.93
N LYS A 9 -3.09 10.70 -1.21
CA LYS A 9 -3.92 11.61 -0.41
C LYS A 9 -5.35 11.13 -0.17
N PHE A 10 -5.84 10.14 -0.92
CA PHE A 10 -7.22 9.66 -0.88
C PHE A 10 -7.39 8.17 -0.53
N ALA A 11 -6.35 7.36 -0.70
CA ALA A 11 -6.42 5.92 -0.55
C ALA A 11 -5.03 5.36 -0.32
N VAL A 12 -4.94 4.24 0.41
CA VAL A 12 -3.70 3.48 0.56
C VAL A 12 -3.82 2.18 -0.22
N GLY A 13 -2.79 1.86 -0.99
CA GLY A 13 -2.64 0.64 -1.76
C GLY A 13 -1.44 -0.17 -1.28
N GLY A 14 -1.49 -1.46 -1.51
CA GLY A 14 -0.41 -2.38 -1.20
C GLY A 14 -0.46 -3.61 -2.09
N VAL A 15 0.72 -4.06 -2.53
CA VAL A 15 0.89 -5.31 -3.26
C VAL A 15 1.72 -6.27 -2.42
N LEU A 16 1.14 -7.42 -2.14
CA LEU A 16 1.83 -8.56 -1.57
C LEU A 16 2.41 -9.35 -2.74
N TYR A 17 3.73 -9.52 -2.78
CA TYR A 17 4.41 -10.24 -3.83
C TYR A 17 5.49 -11.16 -3.26
N GLN A 18 5.91 -12.13 -4.06
CA GLN A 18 7.04 -12.99 -3.75
C GLN A 18 8.05 -12.89 -4.87
N VAL A 19 9.34 -13.01 -4.54
CA VAL A 19 10.38 -13.16 -5.55
C VAL A 19 10.62 -14.66 -5.70
N VAL A 20 10.29 -15.18 -6.88
CA VAL A 20 10.54 -16.58 -7.25
C VAL A 20 11.41 -16.55 -8.50
N ASP A 21 12.56 -17.22 -8.45
CA ASP A 21 13.56 -17.23 -9.53
C ASP A 21 14.01 -15.82 -9.98
N GLY A 22 14.09 -14.89 -9.03
CA GLY A 22 14.48 -13.49 -9.30
C GLY A 22 13.36 -12.62 -9.90
N VAL A 23 12.17 -13.16 -10.11
CA VAL A 23 11.02 -12.43 -10.68
C VAL A 23 10.00 -12.09 -9.60
N GLU A 24 9.57 -10.83 -9.54
CA GLU A 24 8.49 -10.37 -8.66
C GLU A 24 7.13 -10.93 -9.16
N ARG A 25 6.53 -11.80 -8.36
CA ARG A 25 5.22 -12.43 -8.60
C ARG A 25 4.20 -11.84 -7.61
N PRO A 26 3.28 -10.97 -8.04
CA PRO A 26 2.22 -10.46 -7.18
C PRO A 26 1.27 -11.61 -6.78
N ILE A 27 0.93 -11.65 -5.49
CA ILE A 27 0.06 -12.64 -4.85
C ILE A 27 -1.30 -12.02 -4.55
N ALA A 28 -1.32 -10.80 -4.01
CA ALA A 28 -2.55 -10.09 -3.67
C ALA A 28 -2.38 -8.58 -3.76
N TYR A 29 -3.44 -7.90 -4.22
CA TYR A 29 -3.56 -6.45 -4.20
C TYR A 29 -4.54 -6.08 -3.10
N ASN A 30 -4.09 -5.28 -2.14
CA ASN A 30 -4.91 -4.75 -1.06
C ASN A 30 -4.95 -3.23 -1.22
N SER A 31 -6.13 -2.66 -1.39
CA SER A 31 -6.30 -1.22 -1.38
C SER A 31 -7.51 -0.85 -0.54
N ARG A 32 -7.38 0.22 0.24
CA ARG A 32 -8.48 0.78 1.03
C ARG A 32 -8.54 2.29 0.83
N LYS A 33 -9.76 2.80 0.70
CA LYS A 33 -10.00 4.24 0.70
C LYS A 33 -9.79 4.78 2.12
N MET A 34 -9.12 5.92 2.23
CA MET A 34 -8.93 6.57 3.53
C MET A 34 -10.26 7.10 4.07
N LYS A 35 -10.49 6.95 5.37
CA LYS A 35 -11.63 7.57 6.06
C LYS A 35 -11.45 9.09 6.06
N SER A 36 -12.54 9.84 6.18
CA SER A 36 -12.50 11.31 6.20
C SER A 36 -11.57 11.90 7.28
N ALA A 37 -11.35 11.18 8.39
CA ALA A 37 -10.36 11.55 9.41
C ALA A 37 -8.91 11.34 8.93
N GLU A 38 -8.63 10.25 8.21
CA GLU A 38 -7.30 9.89 7.69
C GLU A 38 -6.84 10.80 6.55
N LEU A 39 -7.79 11.40 5.81
CA LEU A 39 -7.50 12.40 4.76
C LEU A 39 -6.87 13.68 5.32
N ASN A 40 -7.12 14.00 6.60
CA ASN A 40 -6.61 15.20 7.25
C ASN A 40 -5.25 14.97 7.94
N TYR A 41 -4.73 13.75 7.92
CA TYR A 41 -3.41 13.48 8.47
C TYR A 41 -2.32 14.08 7.57
N PRO A 42 -1.25 14.65 8.15
CA PRO A 42 -0.08 15.05 7.37
C PRO A 42 0.46 13.85 6.60
N THR A 43 0.97 14.08 5.38
CA THR A 43 1.37 13.01 4.43
C THR A 43 2.29 11.96 5.06
N GLN A 44 3.19 12.36 5.97
CA GLN A 44 4.05 11.42 6.67
C GLN A 44 3.27 10.37 7.50
N GLN A 45 2.14 10.74 8.08
CA GLN A 45 1.24 9.84 8.83
C GLN A 45 0.27 9.07 7.93
N GLN A 46 0.15 9.45 6.64
CA GLN A 46 -0.64 8.72 5.66
C GLN A 46 0.13 7.53 5.06
N GLU A 47 1.47 7.62 5.04
CA GLU A 47 2.40 6.59 4.56
C GLU A 47 2.88 5.59 5.65
N LEU A 48 2.60 5.86 6.93
CA LEU A 48 3.01 5.08 8.12
C LEU A 48 1.96 4.00 8.48
#